data_AF-A0AAU6CRS2-F1
#
_entry.id   AF-A0AAU6CRS2-F1
#
_cell.length_a   1.000
_cell.length_b   1.000
_cell.length_c   1.000
_cell.angle_alpha   90.00
_cell.angle_beta   90.00
_cell.angle_gamma   90.00
#
_symmetry.space_group_name_H-M   'P 1'
#
loop_
_entity.id
_entity.type
_entity.pdbx_description
1 polymer ?
#
loop_
_entity_poly.entity_id
_entity_poly.type
_entity_poly.pdbx_seq_one_letter_code
_entity_poly.pdbx_strand_id
1 'polypeptide(L)'
;MTPAPATEAGDVVWLRVGEAMPSAARREAGRLAARIALGTDRANDLALAVTEAATNLQRHSSDGALALRIESRGRPAGVEFLALDSGPGITDIRAALTDGISSAGTLGLGLGAINRLADTFGIHSLPGRGTALLARFYPRGAAAPAAGGAVGGLTRPITGEELCGDTWATREGSTGTLVMMCDGLGHGPLAARVAETARLAFRESRATAPAQIVQDLHVRLKGSRGAAVAVARVDGPGHRVELSGAGNISGFVLGPDIRRTLLSTPGIVGHSISRLQTFEAELPPGAALVLHSDGLSNRWTPTDFPGLLALDPVLIAGQLLWQAGTRGDDAGIVVVKADR
;
A
#
# COMPACT_ATOMS: atom_id res chain seq x y z
N MET A 1 10.00 -26.63 -0.02
CA MET A 1 9.36 -25.45 -0.62
C MET A 1 9.96 -24.24 0.07
N THR A 2 10.75 -23.43 -0.61
CA THR A 2 11.30 -22.19 -0.03
C THR A 2 10.13 -21.27 0.28
N PRO A 3 10.00 -20.70 1.49
CA PRO A 3 8.93 -19.77 1.80
C PRO A 3 8.97 -18.61 0.79
N ALA A 4 7.79 -18.20 0.31
CA ALA A 4 7.67 -17.02 -0.54
C ALA A 4 8.25 -15.79 0.20
N PRO A 5 8.87 -14.84 -0.51
CA PRO A 5 9.44 -13.65 0.12
C PRO A 5 8.37 -12.86 0.87
N ALA A 6 8.71 -12.39 2.07
CA ALA A 6 7.83 -11.54 2.87
C ALA A 6 7.52 -10.24 2.10
N THR A 7 6.23 -9.89 2.03
CA THR A 7 5.73 -8.65 1.45
C THR A 7 5.53 -7.62 2.56
N GLU A 8 6.01 -6.38 2.38
CA GLU A 8 6.07 -5.42 3.48
C GLU A 8 6.18 -3.97 3.03
N ALA A 9 6.10 -3.05 4.00
CA ALA A 9 6.44 -1.65 3.82
C ALA A 9 7.93 -1.53 3.44
N GLY A 10 8.19 -1.21 2.17
CA GLY A 10 9.49 -0.74 1.70
C GLY A 10 9.57 0.78 1.65
N ASP A 11 10.74 1.31 1.32
CA ASP A 11 10.93 2.75 1.12
C ASP A 11 10.06 3.26 -0.03
N VAL A 12 9.14 4.19 0.27
CA VAL A 12 8.30 4.86 -0.72
C VAL A 12 8.77 6.29 -0.90
N VAL A 13 9.17 6.64 -2.11
CA VAL A 13 9.49 8.02 -2.45
C VAL A 13 8.24 8.72 -2.93
N TRP A 14 7.81 9.73 -2.18
CA TRP A 14 6.65 10.55 -2.51
C TRP A 14 7.08 11.86 -3.18
N LEU A 15 6.57 12.12 -4.37
CA LEU A 15 6.75 13.36 -5.11
C LEU A 15 5.41 14.09 -5.21
N ARG A 16 5.35 15.32 -4.71
CA ARG A 16 4.16 16.17 -4.76
C ARG A 16 4.08 16.94 -6.07
N VAL A 17 2.85 17.21 -6.55
CA VAL A 17 2.66 18.03 -7.76
C VAL A 17 3.37 19.37 -7.61
N GLY A 18 4.13 19.73 -8.64
CA GLY A 18 4.93 20.95 -8.73
C GLY A 18 5.66 21.00 -10.08
N GLU A 19 6.22 22.16 -10.45
CA GLU A 19 6.81 22.38 -11.78
C GLU A 19 7.91 21.38 -12.15
N ALA A 20 8.73 20.97 -11.17
CA ALA A 20 9.84 20.04 -11.37
C ALA A 20 9.44 18.55 -11.30
N MET A 21 8.16 18.22 -11.08
CA MET A 21 7.71 16.86 -10.81
C MET A 21 8.08 15.85 -11.91
N PRO A 22 7.87 16.11 -13.22
CA PRO A 22 8.21 15.13 -14.25
C PRO A 22 9.70 14.78 -14.29
N SER A 23 10.57 15.79 -14.18
CA SER A 23 12.02 15.61 -14.14
C SER A 23 12.48 14.89 -12.86
N ALA A 24 11.87 15.20 -11.71
CA ALA A 24 12.15 14.53 -10.45
C ALA A 24 11.71 13.06 -10.47
N ALA A 25 10.52 12.78 -11.00
CA ALA A 25 9.96 11.44 -11.16
C ALA A 25 10.85 10.57 -12.06
N ARG A 26 11.26 11.09 -13.22
CA ARG A 26 12.18 10.41 -14.13
C ARG A 26 13.51 10.08 -13.47
N ARG A 27 14.11 11.04 -12.76
CA ARG A 27 15.39 10.85 -12.06
C ARG A 27 15.28 9.76 -10.98
N GLU A 28 14.22 9.81 -10.18
CA GLU A 28 14.00 8.85 -9.11
C GLU A 28 13.72 7.44 -9.65
N ALA A 29 12.88 7.34 -10.68
CA ALA A 29 12.63 6.08 -11.37
C ALA A 29 13.91 5.46 -11.93
N GLY A 30 14.81 6.27 -12.52
CA GLY A 30 16.13 5.82 -12.97
C GLY A 30 17.01 5.32 -11.83
N ARG A 31 16.99 6.00 -10.67
CA ARG A 31 17.72 5.58 -9.47
C ARG A 31 17.22 4.22 -8.95
N LEU A 32 15.89 4.03 -8.87
CA LEU A 32 15.29 2.76 -8.44
C LEU A 32 15.57 1.63 -9.44
N ALA A 33 15.45 1.91 -10.75
CA ALA A 33 15.77 0.95 -11.80
C ALA A 33 17.23 0.49 -11.75
N ALA A 34 18.17 1.40 -11.50
CA ALA A 34 19.59 1.07 -11.34
C ALA A 34 19.83 0.19 -10.10
N ARG A 35 19.18 0.48 -8.96
CA ARG A 35 19.33 -0.30 -7.72
C ARG A 35 18.98 -1.78 -7.88
N ILE A 36 18.04 -2.10 -8.77
CA ILE A 36 17.59 -3.48 -9.01
C ILE A 36 18.08 -4.07 -10.33
N ALA A 37 18.97 -3.37 -11.05
CA ALA A 37 19.45 -3.76 -12.37
C ALA A 37 18.30 -4.10 -13.35
N LEU A 38 17.30 -3.21 -13.45
CA LEU A 38 16.09 -3.41 -14.25
C LEU A 38 16.36 -3.64 -15.76
N GLY A 39 17.52 -3.15 -16.25
CA GLY A 39 17.92 -3.18 -17.65
C GLY A 39 17.57 -1.88 -18.38
N THR A 40 18.42 -1.46 -19.31
CA THR A 40 18.36 -0.15 -19.98
C THR A 40 17.04 0.09 -20.69
N ASP A 41 16.55 -0.88 -21.46
CA ASP A 41 15.29 -0.75 -22.20
C ASP A 41 14.10 -0.55 -21.26
N ARG A 42 14.02 -1.34 -20.17
CA ARG A 42 12.94 -1.20 -19.19
C ARG A 42 13.06 0.06 -18.35
N ALA A 43 14.27 0.53 -18.07
CA ALA A 43 14.47 1.82 -17.43
C ALA A 43 13.96 2.97 -18.32
N ASN A 44 14.13 2.88 -19.64
CA ASN A 44 13.57 3.85 -20.59
C ASN A 44 12.03 3.79 -20.65
N ASP A 45 11.46 2.58 -20.72
CA ASP A 45 10.00 2.37 -20.69
C ASP A 45 9.39 2.97 -19.40
N LEU A 46 9.99 2.67 -18.24
CA LEU A 46 9.61 3.22 -16.95
C LEU A 46 9.72 4.75 -16.92
N ALA A 47 10.84 5.31 -17.40
CA ALA A 47 11.08 6.74 -17.43
C ALA A 47 10.04 7.50 -18.27
N LEU A 48 9.62 6.92 -19.39
CA LEU A 48 8.55 7.46 -20.23
C LEU A 48 7.21 7.43 -19.48
N ALA A 49 6.85 6.28 -18.89
CA ALA A 49 5.60 6.11 -18.17
C ALA A 49 5.45 7.05 -16.95
N VAL A 50 6.51 7.20 -16.13
CA VAL A 50 6.47 8.10 -14.96
C VAL A 50 6.43 9.57 -15.37
N THR A 51 7.06 9.93 -16.49
CA THR A 51 7.01 11.30 -17.02
C THR A 51 5.58 11.63 -17.47
N GLU A 52 4.93 10.73 -18.21
CA GLU A 52 3.55 10.89 -18.65
C GLU A 52 2.59 10.98 -17.45
N ALA A 53 2.73 10.09 -16.45
CA ALA A 53 1.92 10.13 -15.23
C ALA A 53 2.09 11.45 -14.48
N ALA A 54 3.33 11.93 -14.30
CA ALA A 54 3.62 13.20 -13.64
C ALA A 54 3.06 14.41 -14.41
N THR A 55 3.16 14.40 -15.75
CA THR A 55 2.57 15.44 -16.60
C THR A 55 1.05 15.45 -16.50
N ASN A 56 0.40 14.29 -16.44
CA ASN A 56 -1.05 14.20 -16.26
C ASN A 56 -1.48 14.75 -14.90
N LEU A 57 -0.75 14.40 -13.82
CA LEU A 57 -0.98 14.98 -12.49
C LEU A 57 -0.88 16.51 -12.51
N GLN A 58 0.15 17.06 -13.17
CA GLN A 58 0.37 18.51 -13.25
C GLN A 58 -0.72 19.24 -14.06
N ARG A 59 -1.26 18.60 -15.10
CA ARG A 59 -2.26 19.23 -16.00
C ARG A 59 -3.68 19.14 -15.48
N HIS A 60 -4.02 18.04 -14.83
CA HIS A 60 -5.41 17.69 -14.55
C HIS A 60 -5.77 17.76 -13.07
N SER A 61 -4.79 18.01 -12.19
CA SER A 61 -5.04 18.13 -10.76
C SER A 61 -4.28 19.29 -10.12
N SER A 62 -4.96 19.99 -9.21
CA SER A 62 -4.34 20.92 -8.27
C SER A 62 -3.73 20.21 -7.06
N ASP A 63 -4.11 18.96 -6.83
CA ASP A 63 -3.68 18.16 -5.70
C ASP A 63 -3.40 16.72 -6.12
N GLY A 64 -2.12 16.37 -6.19
CA GLY A 64 -1.68 15.04 -6.59
C GLY A 64 -0.30 14.69 -6.06
N ALA A 65 0.01 13.40 -6.11
CA ALA A 65 1.33 12.88 -5.80
C ALA A 65 1.66 11.63 -6.61
N LEU A 66 2.95 11.41 -6.81
CA LEU A 66 3.50 10.20 -7.37
C LEU A 66 4.28 9.48 -6.25
N ALA A 67 3.92 8.23 -5.97
CA ALA A 67 4.66 7.35 -5.09
C ALA A 67 5.49 6.38 -5.94
N LEU A 68 6.80 6.28 -5.72
CA LEU A 68 7.65 5.28 -6.37
C LEU A 68 8.33 4.39 -5.34
N ARG A 69 8.40 3.08 -5.63
CA ARG A 69 9.13 2.13 -4.78
C ARG A 69 9.67 0.94 -5.57
N ILE A 70 10.57 0.20 -4.92
CA ILE A 70 10.93 -1.15 -5.38
C ILE A 70 9.83 -2.12 -4.90
N GLU A 71 9.29 -2.89 -5.83
CA GLU A 71 8.34 -3.96 -5.55
C GLU A 71 9.09 -5.29 -5.48
N SER A 72 9.11 -5.91 -4.30
CA SER A 72 9.94 -7.08 -3.98
C SER A 72 9.14 -8.35 -3.66
N ARG A 73 7.82 -8.37 -3.94
CA ARG A 73 6.92 -9.51 -3.68
C ARG A 73 7.26 -10.80 -4.44
N GLY A 74 8.31 -10.78 -5.25
CA GLY A 74 8.81 -11.93 -5.98
C GLY A 74 10.22 -11.67 -6.50
N ARG A 75 10.83 -12.71 -7.08
CA ARG A 75 12.02 -12.55 -7.92
C ARG A 75 11.62 -12.71 -9.38
N PRO A 76 12.04 -11.79 -10.27
CA PRO A 76 12.85 -10.60 -9.96
C PRO A 76 12.05 -9.48 -9.28
N ALA A 77 12.77 -8.58 -8.60
CA ALA A 77 12.19 -7.33 -8.12
C ALA A 77 11.82 -6.43 -9.31
N GLY A 78 10.82 -5.59 -9.12
CA GLY A 78 10.39 -4.58 -10.09
C GLY A 78 10.41 -3.17 -9.51
N VAL A 79 10.12 -2.17 -10.34
CA VAL A 79 9.78 -0.82 -9.90
C VAL A 79 8.27 -0.63 -10.06
N GLU A 80 7.64 -0.13 -9.01
CA GLU A 80 6.23 0.22 -8.97
C GLU A 80 6.09 1.72 -8.79
N PHE A 81 5.10 2.32 -9.48
CA PHE A 81 4.63 3.64 -9.12
C PHE A 81 3.12 3.70 -8.98
N LEU A 82 2.67 4.59 -8.09
CA LEU A 82 1.28 5.04 -8.01
C LEU A 82 1.20 6.52 -8.32
N ALA A 83 0.29 6.92 -9.21
CA ALA A 83 -0.12 8.31 -9.40
C ALA A 83 -1.50 8.50 -8.77
N LEU A 84 -1.61 9.44 -7.84
CA LEU A 84 -2.81 9.67 -7.02
C LEU A 84 -3.19 11.15 -7.11
N ASP A 85 -4.44 11.45 -7.43
CA ASP A 85 -4.95 12.82 -7.49
C ASP A 85 -6.38 12.98 -6.96
N SER A 86 -6.74 14.23 -6.69
CA SER A 86 -8.09 14.68 -6.31
C SER A 86 -8.72 15.54 -7.41
N GLY A 87 -8.39 15.28 -8.67
CA GLY A 87 -8.90 15.99 -9.84
C GLY A 87 -10.35 15.63 -10.19
N PRO A 88 -10.84 16.01 -11.38
CA PRO A 88 -12.21 15.76 -11.79
C PRO A 88 -12.54 14.27 -12.02
N GLY A 89 -11.52 13.40 -12.10
CA GLY A 89 -11.67 12.02 -12.51
C GLY A 89 -11.84 11.86 -14.03
N ILE A 90 -11.96 10.60 -14.47
CA ILE A 90 -12.04 10.19 -15.87
C ILE A 90 -13.35 9.45 -16.05
N THR A 91 -14.27 10.03 -16.83
CA THR A 91 -15.61 9.46 -17.05
C THR A 91 -15.59 8.17 -17.86
N ASP A 92 -14.79 8.14 -18.95
CA ASP A 92 -14.63 6.96 -19.79
C ASP A 92 -13.17 6.53 -19.82
N ILE A 93 -12.83 5.62 -18.90
CA ILE A 93 -11.48 5.05 -18.78
C ILE A 93 -11.09 4.29 -20.05
N ARG A 94 -12.03 3.59 -20.70
CA ARG A 94 -11.72 2.79 -21.90
C ARG A 94 -11.35 3.69 -23.07
N ALA A 95 -12.09 4.79 -23.25
CA ALA A 95 -11.75 5.80 -24.24
C ALA A 95 -10.39 6.45 -23.92
N ALA A 96 -10.13 6.79 -22.66
CA ALA A 96 -8.86 7.40 -22.23
C ALA A 96 -7.62 6.49 -22.40
N LEU A 97 -7.83 5.16 -22.44
CA LEU A 97 -6.78 4.17 -22.74
C LEU A 97 -6.56 3.95 -24.25
N THR A 98 -7.44 4.46 -25.10
CA THR A 98 -7.30 4.36 -26.55
C THR A 98 -6.39 5.49 -27.06
N ASP A 99 -5.34 5.13 -27.79
CA ASP A 99 -4.37 6.10 -28.31
C ASP A 99 -5.00 7.17 -29.19
N GLY A 100 -4.45 8.39 -29.14
CA GLY A 100 -4.82 9.47 -30.04
C GLY A 100 -5.95 10.38 -29.55
N ILE A 101 -6.62 10.05 -28.44
CA ILE A 101 -7.59 10.94 -27.78
C ILE A 101 -6.86 11.69 -26.66
N SER A 102 -5.95 12.57 -27.04
CA SER A 102 -5.36 13.59 -26.17
C SER A 102 -6.24 14.84 -26.26
N SER A 103 -6.83 15.26 -25.14
CA SER A 103 -7.60 16.51 -25.08
C SER A 103 -6.73 17.77 -25.09
N ALA A 104 -5.39 17.64 -25.13
CA ALA A 104 -4.46 18.75 -24.97
C ALA A 104 -3.08 18.53 -25.63
N GLY A 105 -3.03 18.44 -26.96
CA GLY A 105 -1.95 19.00 -27.81
C GLY A 105 -0.48 18.64 -27.56
N THR A 106 -0.15 17.58 -26.81
CA THR A 106 1.23 17.06 -26.71
C THR A 106 1.49 15.91 -27.66
N LEU A 107 2.78 15.59 -27.85
CA LEU A 107 3.26 14.34 -28.48
C LEU A 107 2.70 13.06 -27.81
N GLY A 108 2.03 13.19 -26.65
CA GLY A 108 0.67 12.66 -26.39
C GLY A 108 0.46 11.16 -26.45
N LEU A 109 1.32 10.40 -25.78
CA LEU A 109 1.18 8.95 -25.68
C LEU A 109 0.08 8.51 -24.70
N GLY A 110 -0.25 9.35 -23.70
CA GLY A 110 -1.43 9.21 -22.85
C GLY A 110 -1.40 8.02 -21.89
N LEU A 111 -2.52 7.80 -21.19
CA LEU A 111 -2.72 6.66 -20.30
C LEU A 111 -2.57 5.31 -21.04
N GLY A 112 -2.92 5.28 -22.33
CA GLY A 112 -2.75 4.11 -23.19
C GLY A 112 -1.29 3.65 -23.28
N ALA A 113 -0.34 4.57 -23.38
CA ALA A 113 1.08 4.20 -23.42
C ALA A 113 1.60 3.66 -22.09
N ILE A 114 1.18 4.21 -20.96
CA ILE A 114 1.54 3.65 -19.65
C ILE A 114 1.05 2.19 -19.57
N ASN A 115 -0.18 1.92 -20.00
CA ASN A 115 -0.75 0.58 -20.04
C ASN A 115 0.02 -0.37 -20.98
N ARG A 116 0.52 0.10 -22.13
CA ARG A 116 1.34 -0.73 -23.04
C ARG A 116 2.74 -1.00 -22.53
N LEU A 117 3.35 -0.04 -21.83
CA LEU A 117 4.74 -0.12 -21.38
C LEU A 117 4.86 -0.91 -20.08
N ALA A 118 3.86 -0.84 -19.20
CA ALA A 118 3.89 -1.53 -17.92
C ALA A 118 3.60 -3.03 -18.06
N ASP A 119 4.20 -3.85 -17.20
CA ASP A 119 3.86 -5.27 -17.09
C ASP A 119 2.57 -5.49 -16.28
N THR A 120 2.26 -4.54 -15.38
CA THR A 120 1.01 -4.49 -14.65
C THR A 120 0.50 -3.07 -14.69
N PHE A 121 -0.79 -2.92 -14.97
CA PHE A 121 -1.49 -1.64 -15.01
C PHE A 121 -2.80 -1.76 -14.25
N GLY A 122 -3.10 -0.76 -13.42
CA GLY A 122 -4.39 -0.63 -12.75
C GLY A 122 -4.79 0.83 -12.70
N ILE A 123 -6.08 1.10 -12.84
CA ILE A 123 -6.61 2.45 -12.73
C ILE A 123 -7.97 2.42 -12.05
N HIS A 124 -8.20 3.36 -11.15
CA HIS A 124 -9.48 3.62 -10.51
C HIS A 124 -9.70 5.12 -10.54
N SER A 125 -10.73 5.56 -11.25
CA SER A 125 -11.06 6.96 -11.38
C SER A 125 -12.51 7.16 -11.04
N LEU A 126 -12.78 8.17 -10.22
CA LEU A 126 -14.11 8.46 -9.70
C LEU A 126 -14.47 9.92 -10.04
N PRO A 127 -15.63 10.18 -10.66
CA PRO A 127 -16.07 11.53 -10.96
C PRO A 127 -16.06 12.44 -9.72
N GLY A 128 -15.35 13.56 -9.81
CA GLY A 128 -15.22 14.56 -8.75
C GLY A 128 -14.35 14.13 -7.55
N ARG A 129 -13.74 12.95 -7.59
CA ARG A 129 -12.84 12.45 -6.53
C ARG A 129 -11.42 12.19 -7.01
N GLY A 130 -11.18 12.21 -8.32
CA GLY A 130 -9.84 12.08 -8.91
C GLY A 130 -9.51 10.66 -9.35
N THR A 131 -8.22 10.41 -9.57
CA THR A 131 -7.71 9.15 -10.15
C THR A 131 -6.59 8.57 -9.32
N ALA A 132 -6.63 7.24 -9.14
CA ALA A 132 -5.49 6.44 -8.74
C ALA A 132 -5.07 5.54 -9.89
N LEU A 133 -3.79 5.56 -10.21
CA LEU A 133 -3.17 4.72 -11.23
C LEU A 133 -1.99 3.98 -10.63
N LEU A 134 -1.85 2.71 -10.97
CA LEU A 134 -0.77 1.81 -10.58
C LEU A 134 -0.09 1.29 -11.84
N ALA A 135 1.24 1.29 -11.85
CA ALA A 135 2.02 0.61 -12.87
C ALA A 135 3.26 -0.09 -12.30
N ARG A 136 3.58 -1.29 -12.82
CA ARG A 136 4.77 -2.07 -12.43
C ARG A 136 5.62 -2.44 -13.64
N PHE A 137 6.94 -2.40 -13.43
CA PHE A 137 7.95 -2.68 -14.43
C PHE A 137 8.96 -3.69 -13.88
N TYR A 138 9.10 -4.82 -14.56
CA TYR A 138 10.04 -5.89 -14.25
C TYR A 138 11.12 -6.00 -15.34
N PRO A 139 12.27 -6.65 -15.05
CA PRO A 139 13.29 -6.93 -16.05
C PRO A 139 12.73 -7.72 -17.24
N ARG A 140 13.19 -7.42 -18.47
CA ARG A 140 12.73 -8.15 -19.67
C ARG A 140 13.05 -9.64 -19.59
N GLY A 141 12.13 -10.47 -20.10
CA GLY A 141 12.29 -11.92 -20.15
C GLY A 141 12.11 -12.62 -18.80
N ALA A 142 11.89 -11.88 -17.72
CA ALA A 142 11.42 -12.46 -16.48
C ALA A 142 9.91 -12.67 -16.54
N ALA A 143 9.43 -13.80 -16.00
CA ALA A 143 8.02 -13.92 -15.70
C ALA A 143 7.67 -12.85 -14.66
N ALA A 144 6.78 -11.93 -15.02
CA ALA A 144 6.17 -11.06 -14.02
C ALA A 144 5.59 -11.96 -12.92
N PRO A 145 5.71 -11.59 -11.63
CA PRO A 145 5.04 -12.30 -10.56
C PRO A 145 3.57 -12.49 -10.93
N ALA A 146 3.00 -13.65 -10.60
CA ALA A 146 1.59 -13.93 -10.87
C ALA A 146 0.74 -12.72 -10.44
N ALA A 147 -0.08 -12.23 -11.36
CA ALA A 147 -0.78 -10.96 -11.20
C ALA A 147 -1.57 -10.92 -9.89
N GLY A 148 -1.26 -9.94 -9.04
CA GLY A 148 -1.99 -9.64 -7.81
C GLY A 148 -1.74 -10.63 -6.69
N GLY A 149 -0.60 -10.50 -5.99
CA GLY A 149 -0.46 -11.09 -4.66
C GLY A 149 -1.64 -10.68 -3.77
N ALA A 150 -2.13 -11.59 -2.92
CA ALA A 150 -3.29 -11.34 -2.07
C ALA A 150 -3.10 -10.13 -1.13
N VAL A 151 -1.84 -9.73 -0.87
CA VAL A 151 -1.52 -8.62 0.05
C VAL A 151 -0.86 -7.46 -0.66
N GLY A 152 -1.23 -6.24 -0.29
CA GLY A 152 -0.50 -5.03 -0.64
C GLY A 152 -0.82 -3.87 0.28
N GLY A 153 0.17 -3.00 0.50
CA GLY A 153 0.03 -1.85 1.37
C GLY A 153 0.89 -0.68 0.94
N LEU A 154 0.76 0.43 1.64
CA LEU A 154 1.46 1.69 1.36
C LEU A 154 1.62 2.47 2.67
N THR A 155 2.73 3.19 2.79
CA THR A 155 2.98 4.14 3.88
C THR A 155 3.35 5.50 3.31
N ARG A 156 3.03 6.56 4.05
CA ARG A 156 3.33 7.94 3.70
C ARG A 156 3.76 8.68 4.97
N PRO A 157 4.94 9.33 4.96
CA PRO A 157 5.36 10.11 6.11
C PRO A 157 4.45 11.33 6.32
N ILE A 158 4.36 11.81 7.56
CA ILE A 158 3.80 13.12 7.87
C ILE A 158 4.48 14.20 7.04
N THR A 159 3.75 15.27 6.73
CA THR A 159 4.28 16.39 5.95
C THR A 159 5.54 16.97 6.60
N GLY A 160 6.64 17.00 5.83
CA GLY A 160 7.94 17.54 6.26
C GLY A 160 8.93 16.49 6.75
N GLU A 161 8.51 15.24 6.92
CA GLU A 161 9.39 14.11 7.27
C GLU A 161 9.71 13.25 6.04
N GLU A 162 10.89 12.63 6.05
CA GLU A 162 11.29 11.66 5.01
C GLU A 162 11.02 10.21 5.44
N LEU A 163 10.98 9.95 6.75
CA LEU A 163 10.80 8.62 7.33
C LEU A 163 9.42 8.54 7.99
N CYS A 164 8.67 7.49 7.64
CA CYS A 164 7.34 7.25 8.17
C CYS A 164 7.41 6.46 9.48
N GLY A 165 6.67 6.91 10.50
CA GLY A 165 6.43 6.20 11.75
C GLY A 165 5.55 4.95 11.61
N ASP A 166 4.85 4.81 10.48
CA ASP A 166 4.02 3.65 10.18
C ASP A 166 4.76 2.56 9.40
N THR A 167 4.40 1.30 9.65
CA THR A 167 4.89 0.16 8.88
C THR A 167 3.89 -0.99 8.84
N TRP A 168 4.11 -1.91 7.91
CA TRP A 168 3.37 -3.17 7.81
C TRP A 168 4.27 -4.28 7.27
N ALA A 169 3.93 -5.52 7.58
CA ALA A 169 4.64 -6.69 7.05
C ALA A 169 3.73 -7.91 7.00
N THR A 170 4.14 -8.88 6.18
CA THR A 170 3.45 -10.17 6.04
C THR A 170 4.40 -11.33 6.29
N ARG A 171 3.81 -12.43 6.72
CA ARG A 171 4.44 -13.75 6.80
C ARG A 171 3.49 -14.77 6.24
N GLU A 172 3.91 -15.47 5.21
CA GLU A 172 3.18 -16.65 4.75
C GLU A 172 3.41 -17.80 5.73
N GLY A 173 2.32 -18.45 6.13
CA GLY A 173 2.33 -19.61 7.02
C GLY A 173 1.59 -20.79 6.39
N SER A 174 1.76 -21.98 6.97
CA SER A 174 0.99 -23.18 6.56
C SER A 174 -0.50 -23.08 6.88
N THR A 175 -0.88 -22.19 7.79
CA THR A 175 -2.26 -21.98 8.26
C THR A 175 -2.88 -20.68 7.73
N GLY A 176 -2.29 -20.10 6.69
CA GLY A 176 -2.70 -18.82 6.11
C GLY A 176 -1.67 -17.69 6.27
N THR A 177 -2.06 -16.50 5.82
CA THR A 177 -1.19 -15.32 5.76
C THR A 177 -1.33 -14.50 7.04
N LEU A 178 -0.20 -14.22 7.69
CA LEU A 178 -0.13 -13.27 8.80
C LEU A 178 0.19 -11.89 8.26
N VAL A 179 -0.51 -10.88 8.75
CA VAL A 179 -0.26 -9.47 8.42
C VAL A 179 -0.17 -8.65 9.71
N MET A 180 0.76 -7.71 9.75
CA MET A 180 0.91 -6.74 10.83
C MET A 180 0.77 -5.33 10.26
N MET A 181 0.09 -4.47 10.99
CA MET A 181 0.15 -3.02 10.85
C MET A 181 0.63 -2.43 12.19
N CYS A 182 1.54 -1.46 12.12
CA CYS A 182 2.19 -0.86 13.27
C CYS A 182 2.36 0.65 13.05
N ASP A 183 2.06 1.41 14.09
CA ASP A 183 2.24 2.86 14.19
C ASP A 183 3.15 3.12 15.40
N GLY A 184 4.39 3.56 15.13
CA GLY A 184 5.36 3.87 16.16
C GLY A 184 5.06 5.24 16.80
N LEU A 185 5.05 5.33 18.13
CA LEU A 185 4.62 6.55 18.81
C LEU A 185 5.46 7.79 18.42
N GLY A 186 4.76 8.82 17.94
CA GLY A 186 5.31 10.09 17.46
C GLY A 186 5.44 10.09 15.94
N HIS A 187 6.36 10.89 15.41
CA HIS A 187 6.65 10.91 13.96
C HIS A 187 8.16 11.00 13.70
N GLY A 188 8.53 10.90 12.43
CA GLY A 188 9.90 11.06 11.96
C GLY A 188 10.84 9.91 12.39
N PRO A 189 12.16 10.15 12.44
CA PRO A 189 13.16 9.08 12.56
C PRO A 189 13.04 8.20 13.81
N LEU A 190 12.51 8.74 14.91
CA LEU A 190 12.37 7.98 16.17
C LEU A 190 11.18 7.02 16.12
N ALA A 191 10.04 7.47 15.57
CA ALA A 191 8.88 6.62 15.33
C ALA A 191 9.20 5.53 14.30
N ALA A 192 9.85 5.91 13.19
CA ALA A 192 10.27 4.99 12.14
C ALA A 192 11.19 3.87 12.68
N ARG A 193 12.07 4.18 13.63
CA ARG A 193 12.93 3.18 14.27
C ARG A 193 12.15 2.19 15.15
N VAL A 194 11.10 2.65 15.83
CA VAL A 194 10.22 1.76 16.60
C VAL A 194 9.46 0.83 15.65
N ALA A 195 8.89 1.39 14.58
CA ALA A 195 8.19 0.66 13.54
C ALA A 195 9.09 -0.42 12.91
N GLU A 196 10.32 -0.06 12.55
CA GLU A 196 11.30 -1.02 12.02
C GLU A 196 11.62 -2.14 13.02
N THR A 197 11.78 -1.81 14.30
CA THR A 197 12.02 -2.81 15.34
C THR A 197 10.84 -3.77 15.49
N ALA A 198 9.60 -3.24 15.41
CA ALA A 198 8.37 -4.02 15.41
C ALA A 198 8.32 -4.98 14.20
N ARG A 199 8.64 -4.47 13.01
CA ARG A 199 8.70 -5.24 11.75
C ARG A 199 9.71 -6.37 11.83
N LEU A 200 10.91 -6.12 12.36
CA LEU A 200 11.93 -7.15 12.59
C LEU A 200 11.46 -8.20 13.60
N ALA A 201 10.86 -7.81 14.74
CA ALA A 201 10.29 -8.76 15.69
C ALA A 201 9.19 -9.62 15.09
N PHE A 202 8.31 -9.03 14.29
CA PHE A 202 7.24 -9.76 13.61
C PHE A 202 7.80 -10.83 12.68
N ARG A 203 8.86 -10.51 11.93
CA ARG A 203 9.59 -11.42 11.04
C ARG A 203 10.29 -12.55 11.79
N GLU A 204 10.92 -12.23 12.92
CA GLU A 204 11.66 -13.17 13.75
C GLU A 204 10.76 -14.08 14.60
N SER A 205 9.53 -13.65 14.92
CA SER A 205 8.58 -14.43 15.70
C SER A 205 8.22 -15.73 14.99
N ARG A 206 8.20 -16.83 15.75
CA ARG A 206 7.75 -18.15 15.27
C ARG A 206 6.28 -18.42 15.58
N ALA A 207 5.62 -17.54 16.32
CA ALA A 207 4.23 -17.70 16.67
C ALA A 207 3.34 -17.56 15.42
N THR A 208 2.21 -18.27 15.44
CA THR A 208 1.17 -18.21 14.41
C THR A 208 -0.15 -17.65 14.94
N ALA A 209 -0.30 -17.53 16.26
CA ALA A 209 -1.44 -16.91 16.90
C ALA A 209 -1.23 -15.39 17.00
N PRO A 210 -2.16 -14.55 16.50
CA PRO A 210 -2.02 -13.09 16.52
C PRO A 210 -1.67 -12.51 17.90
N ALA A 211 -2.35 -12.96 18.97
CA ALA A 211 -2.09 -12.48 20.33
C ALA A 211 -0.67 -12.79 20.81
N GLN A 212 -0.15 -13.98 20.48
CA GLN A 212 1.22 -14.35 20.86
C GLN A 212 2.25 -13.52 20.10
N ILE A 213 2.00 -13.23 18.82
CA ILE A 213 2.87 -12.36 18.04
C ILE A 213 2.90 -10.95 18.66
N VAL A 214 1.74 -10.37 19.01
CA VAL A 214 1.69 -9.07 19.70
C VAL A 214 2.46 -9.11 21.03
N GLN A 215 2.43 -10.23 21.76
CA GLN A 215 3.21 -10.41 22.98
C GLN A 215 4.73 -10.43 22.72
N ASP A 216 5.17 -11.09 21.64
CA ASP A 216 6.59 -11.11 21.23
C ASP A 216 7.06 -9.69 20.86
N LEU A 217 6.25 -8.96 20.10
CA LEU A 217 6.49 -7.54 19.79
C LEU A 217 6.56 -6.68 21.05
N HIS A 218 5.64 -6.90 22.01
CA HIS A 218 5.65 -6.18 23.28
C HIS A 218 6.98 -6.36 24.02
N VAL A 219 7.51 -7.58 24.07
CA VAL A 219 8.81 -7.85 24.69
C VAL A 219 9.93 -7.15 23.92
N ARG A 220 9.95 -7.21 22.59
CA ARG A 220 11.01 -6.57 21.79
C ARG A 220 11.00 -5.05 21.90
N LEU A 221 9.82 -4.42 21.99
CA LEU A 221 9.67 -2.98 22.04
C LEU A 221 9.82 -2.39 23.46
N LYS A 222 10.07 -3.21 24.50
CA LYS A 222 10.30 -2.71 25.86
C LYS A 222 11.49 -1.73 25.90
N GLY A 223 11.28 -0.58 26.54
CA GLY A 223 12.29 0.49 26.64
C GLY A 223 12.39 1.39 25.41
N SER A 224 11.56 1.17 24.38
CA SER A 224 11.36 2.12 23.28
C SER A 224 10.26 3.15 23.62
N ARG A 225 9.82 3.95 22.64
CA ARG A 225 8.61 4.80 22.77
C ARG A 225 7.31 3.99 22.67
N GLY A 226 7.40 2.72 22.26
CA GLY A 226 6.27 1.85 22.00
C GLY A 226 5.51 2.18 20.73
N ALA A 227 4.51 1.35 20.43
CA ALA A 227 3.72 1.42 19.21
C ALA A 227 2.27 0.99 19.45
N ALA A 228 1.35 1.48 18.61
CA ALA A 228 0.09 0.82 18.36
C ALA A 228 0.29 -0.28 17.31
N VAL A 229 -0.23 -1.48 17.55
CA VAL A 229 -0.03 -2.64 16.67
C VAL A 229 -1.30 -3.44 16.55
N ALA A 230 -1.63 -3.87 15.33
CA ALA A 230 -2.56 -4.96 15.10
C ALA A 230 -1.88 -6.05 14.27
N VAL A 231 -2.10 -7.30 14.66
CA VAL A 231 -1.71 -8.49 13.91
C VAL A 231 -2.99 -9.24 13.55
N ALA A 232 -3.11 -9.61 12.29
CA ALA A 232 -4.18 -10.46 11.82
C ALA A 232 -3.63 -11.72 11.14
N ARG A 233 -4.36 -12.82 11.28
CA ARG A 233 -4.18 -14.05 10.51
C ARG A 233 -5.37 -14.20 9.59
N VAL A 234 -5.10 -14.37 8.31
CA VAL A 234 -6.09 -14.65 7.27
C VAL A 234 -5.96 -16.11 6.86
N ASP A 235 -6.94 -16.92 7.22
CA ASP A 235 -7.05 -18.31 6.82
C ASP A 235 -7.70 -18.38 5.44
N GLY A 236 -6.90 -18.69 4.41
CA GLY A 236 -7.35 -18.76 3.02
C GLY A 236 -8.45 -19.81 2.81
N PRO A 237 -8.20 -21.10 3.13
CA PRO A 237 -9.22 -22.15 3.07
C PRO A 237 -10.40 -21.93 4.00
N GLY A 238 -10.16 -21.35 5.18
CA GLY A 238 -11.19 -21.15 6.20
C GLY A 238 -12.05 -19.91 6.00
N HIS A 239 -11.72 -19.02 5.06
CA HIS A 239 -12.39 -17.74 4.84
C HIS A 239 -12.61 -16.95 6.13
N ARG A 240 -11.59 -16.93 7.00
CA ARG A 240 -11.67 -16.32 8.33
C ARG A 240 -10.48 -15.41 8.62
N VAL A 241 -10.75 -14.38 9.38
CA VAL A 241 -9.76 -13.45 9.93
C VAL A 241 -9.80 -13.55 11.44
N GLU A 242 -8.63 -13.74 12.04
CA GLU A 242 -8.39 -13.56 13.47
C GLU A 242 -7.51 -12.33 13.66
N LEU A 243 -7.90 -11.39 14.51
CA LEU A 243 -7.15 -10.17 14.76
C LEU A 243 -6.93 -9.98 16.26
N SER A 244 -5.69 -9.70 16.63
CA SER A 244 -5.33 -9.24 17.98
C SER A 244 -4.46 -8.00 17.84
N GLY A 245 -4.75 -6.98 18.63
CA GLY A 245 -4.01 -5.73 18.61
C GLY A 245 -4.07 -5.00 19.93
N ALA A 246 -3.15 -4.06 20.10
CA ALA A 246 -3.11 -3.11 21.20
C ALA A 246 -2.92 -1.69 20.63
N GLY A 247 -3.84 -0.79 20.95
CA GLY A 247 -3.84 0.60 20.48
C GLY A 247 -4.97 0.93 19.51
N ASN A 248 -4.71 1.90 18.64
CA ASN A 248 -5.66 2.57 17.74
C ASN A 248 -5.56 2.12 16.27
N ILE A 249 -4.79 1.07 15.95
CA ILE A 249 -4.80 0.50 14.60
C ILE A 249 -6.21 0.02 14.26
N SER A 250 -6.76 0.59 13.18
CA SER A 250 -8.10 0.26 12.69
C SER A 250 -8.02 -1.00 11.83
N GLY A 251 -8.91 -1.96 12.08
CA GLY A 251 -9.06 -3.16 11.27
C GLY A 251 -10.51 -3.38 10.87
N PHE A 252 -10.77 -3.75 9.61
CA PHE A 252 -12.11 -4.14 9.18
C PHE A 252 -12.08 -5.07 7.98
N VAL A 253 -13.12 -5.91 7.89
CA VAL A 253 -13.44 -6.65 6.68
C VAL A 253 -14.33 -5.78 5.80
N LEU A 254 -13.89 -5.60 4.56
CA LEU A 254 -14.54 -4.85 3.51
C LEU A 254 -15.16 -5.81 2.50
N GLY A 255 -16.50 -5.86 2.47
CA GLY A 255 -17.29 -6.48 1.41
C GLY A 255 -17.86 -5.42 0.46
N PRO A 256 -18.64 -5.84 -0.56
CA PRO A 256 -19.22 -4.91 -1.55
C PRO A 256 -20.06 -3.80 -0.92
N ASP A 257 -20.91 -4.16 0.05
CA ASP A 257 -21.85 -3.23 0.70
C ASP A 257 -21.69 -3.18 2.23
N ILE A 258 -20.79 -4.01 2.78
CA ILE A 258 -20.60 -4.13 4.23
C ILE A 258 -19.18 -3.80 4.63
N ARG A 259 -19.05 -3.07 5.73
CA ARG A 259 -17.78 -2.82 6.42
C ARG A 259 -17.93 -3.29 7.86
N ARG A 260 -17.24 -4.38 8.22
CA ARG A 260 -17.30 -4.97 9.56
C ARG A 260 -16.00 -4.71 10.30
N THR A 261 -16.07 -3.88 11.34
CA THR A 261 -14.92 -3.53 12.18
C THR A 261 -14.45 -4.72 13.02
N LEU A 262 -13.14 -4.88 13.10
CA LEU A 262 -12.41 -5.74 14.02
C LEU A 262 -11.76 -4.86 15.07
N LEU A 263 -11.91 -5.21 16.35
CA LEU A 263 -11.47 -4.38 17.46
C LEU A 263 -10.03 -4.72 17.86
N SER A 264 -9.35 -3.73 18.44
CA SER A 264 -8.10 -3.89 19.17
C SER A 264 -8.33 -3.60 20.65
N THR A 265 -7.50 -4.19 21.51
CA THR A 265 -7.53 -3.85 22.94
C THR A 265 -6.83 -2.51 23.20
N PRO A 266 -7.21 -1.74 24.23
CA PRO A 266 -6.46 -0.55 24.60
C PRO A 266 -5.05 -0.92 25.12
N GLY A 267 -4.04 -0.16 24.70
CA GLY A 267 -2.67 -0.30 25.18
C GLY A 267 -1.62 0.26 24.21
N ILE A 268 -0.37 0.26 24.67
CA ILE A 268 0.82 0.62 23.90
C ILE A 268 1.81 -0.55 24.00
N VAL A 269 2.07 -1.19 22.86
CA VAL A 269 3.05 -2.28 22.75
C VAL A 269 4.44 -1.75 23.08
N GLY A 270 5.19 -2.44 23.95
CA GLY A 270 6.46 -1.95 24.51
C GLY A 270 6.35 -1.18 25.83
N HIS A 271 5.15 -0.76 26.23
CA HIS A 271 4.91 -0.08 27.52
C HIS A 271 3.89 -0.82 28.39
N SER A 272 2.61 -0.72 28.03
CA SER A 272 1.48 -1.17 28.85
C SER A 272 0.43 -1.75 27.91
N ILE A 273 0.21 -3.06 27.99
CA ILE A 273 -0.87 -3.73 27.28
C ILE A 273 -1.75 -4.44 28.29
N SER A 274 -3.06 -4.39 28.06
CA SER A 274 -4.03 -5.19 28.80
C SER A 274 -3.99 -6.65 28.33
N ARG A 275 -4.81 -7.51 28.93
CA ARG A 275 -4.97 -8.89 28.44
C ARG A 275 -5.46 -8.85 27.00
N LEU A 276 -4.60 -9.29 26.08
CA LEU A 276 -4.91 -9.35 24.65
C LEU A 276 -6.12 -10.25 24.41
N GLN A 277 -7.00 -9.78 23.53
CA GLN A 277 -8.16 -10.52 23.03
C GLN A 277 -8.00 -10.70 21.52
N THR A 278 -8.41 -11.87 21.03
CA THR A 278 -8.47 -12.14 19.59
C THR A 278 -9.93 -12.04 19.15
N PHE A 279 -10.18 -11.18 18.18
CA PHE A 279 -11.48 -10.99 17.55
C PHE A 279 -11.51 -11.71 16.21
N GLU A 280 -12.67 -12.23 15.85
CA GLU A 280 -12.83 -13.03 14.64
C GLU A 280 -13.91 -12.45 13.73
N ALA A 281 -13.69 -12.58 12.42
CA ALA A 281 -14.69 -12.30 11.41
C ALA A 281 -14.55 -13.26 10.22
N GLU A 282 -15.65 -13.42 9.49
CA GLU A 282 -15.64 -14.06 8.18
C GLU A 282 -15.01 -13.12 7.15
N LEU A 283 -14.25 -13.70 6.24
CA LEU A 283 -13.65 -13.05 5.07
C LEU A 283 -14.11 -13.81 3.82
N PRO A 284 -15.34 -13.54 3.34
CA PRO A 284 -15.91 -14.26 2.21
C PRO A 284 -15.11 -14.01 0.92
N PRO A 285 -15.20 -14.90 -0.07
CA PRO A 285 -14.56 -14.71 -1.37
C PRO A 285 -14.85 -13.34 -1.99
N GLY A 286 -13.82 -12.69 -2.52
CA GLY A 286 -13.92 -11.35 -3.10
C GLY A 286 -13.98 -10.18 -2.09
N ALA A 287 -14.03 -10.43 -0.78
CA ALA A 287 -13.84 -9.40 0.24
C ALA A 287 -12.35 -9.10 0.48
N ALA A 288 -12.06 -8.10 1.30
CA ALA A 288 -10.70 -7.80 1.75
C ALA A 288 -10.65 -7.43 3.24
N LEU A 289 -9.61 -7.87 3.94
CA LEU A 289 -9.21 -7.28 5.21
C LEU A 289 -8.41 -6.00 4.93
N VAL A 290 -8.73 -4.93 5.64
CA VAL A 290 -7.95 -3.68 5.62
C VAL A 290 -7.51 -3.35 7.04
N LEU A 291 -6.22 -3.08 7.21
CA LEU A 291 -5.66 -2.50 8.42
C LEU A 291 -5.04 -1.14 8.10
N HIS A 292 -5.25 -0.13 8.93
CA HIS A 292 -4.59 1.17 8.79
C HIS A 292 -4.33 1.86 10.13
N SER A 293 -3.35 2.77 10.17
CA SER A 293 -3.09 3.67 11.30
C SER A 293 -4.19 4.75 11.42
N ASP A 294 -4.19 5.52 12.50
CA ASP A 294 -5.13 6.63 12.68
C ASP A 294 -4.83 7.84 11.77
N GLY A 295 -3.70 7.82 11.06
CA GLY A 295 -3.43 8.66 9.89
C GLY A 295 -4.46 8.55 8.75
N LEU A 296 -5.36 7.57 8.80
CA LEU A 296 -6.52 7.47 7.90
C LEU A 296 -7.84 7.59 8.67
N SER A 297 -8.72 8.44 8.15
CA SER A 297 -10.08 8.62 8.64
C SER A 297 -10.92 7.36 8.42
N ASN A 298 -11.68 7.00 9.46
CA ASN A 298 -12.70 5.96 9.37
C ASN A 298 -14.02 6.44 8.74
N ARG A 299 -14.14 7.71 8.32
CA ARG A 299 -15.39 8.33 7.86
C ARG A 299 -15.63 8.16 6.36
N TRP A 300 -15.76 6.91 5.92
CA TRP A 300 -16.14 6.55 4.56
C TRP A 300 -16.84 5.19 4.54
N THR A 301 -17.56 4.94 3.45
CA THR A 301 -18.38 3.74 3.20
C THR A 301 -17.92 3.02 1.93
N PRO A 302 -18.12 1.70 1.81
CA PRO A 302 -17.75 0.96 0.59
C PRO A 302 -18.34 1.59 -0.69
N THR A 303 -19.55 2.13 -0.60
CA THR A 303 -20.26 2.82 -1.68
C THR A 303 -19.61 4.11 -2.16
N ASP A 304 -18.74 4.74 -1.36
CA ASP A 304 -17.93 5.88 -1.81
C ASP A 304 -16.91 5.49 -2.90
N PHE A 305 -16.54 4.20 -2.96
CA PHE A 305 -15.51 3.67 -3.84
C PHE A 305 -16.03 2.45 -4.63
N PRO A 306 -16.95 2.64 -5.59
CA PRO A 306 -17.48 1.54 -6.39
C PRO A 306 -16.36 0.81 -7.14
N GLY A 307 -16.42 -0.53 -7.15
CA GLY A 307 -15.45 -1.39 -7.84
C GLY A 307 -14.11 -1.57 -7.12
N LEU A 308 -13.92 -0.98 -5.93
CA LEU A 308 -12.65 -1.00 -5.19
C LEU A 308 -12.11 -2.44 -4.98
N LEU A 309 -12.95 -3.39 -4.56
CA LEU A 309 -12.54 -4.78 -4.29
C LEU A 309 -12.10 -5.56 -5.55
N ALA A 310 -12.41 -5.07 -6.75
CA ALA A 310 -11.94 -5.69 -7.98
C ALA A 310 -10.47 -5.34 -8.30
N LEU A 311 -9.93 -4.29 -7.68
CA LEU A 311 -8.60 -3.76 -7.96
C LEU A 311 -7.47 -4.58 -7.30
N ASP A 312 -6.25 -4.28 -7.72
CA ASP A 312 -5.03 -4.74 -7.04
C ASP A 312 -4.97 -4.21 -5.59
N PRO A 313 -4.55 -5.00 -4.59
CA PRO A 313 -4.49 -4.55 -3.19
C PRO A 313 -3.70 -3.25 -2.98
N VAL A 314 -2.65 -3.02 -3.76
CA VAL A 314 -1.86 -1.77 -3.69
C VAL A 314 -2.65 -0.59 -4.20
N LEU A 315 -3.44 -0.80 -5.26
CA LEU A 315 -4.28 0.26 -5.79
C LEU A 315 -5.43 0.57 -4.83
N ILE A 316 -5.99 -0.44 -4.15
CA ILE A 316 -6.94 -0.24 -3.04
C ILE A 316 -6.29 0.60 -1.92
N ALA A 317 -5.09 0.19 -1.48
CA ALA A 317 -4.33 0.89 -0.45
C ALA A 317 -4.04 2.35 -0.85
N GLY A 318 -3.60 2.59 -2.09
CA GLY A 318 -3.32 3.91 -2.62
C GLY A 318 -4.56 4.80 -2.68
N GLN A 319 -5.68 4.27 -3.18
CA GLN A 319 -6.95 5.00 -3.26
C GLN A 319 -7.44 5.41 -1.87
N LEU A 320 -7.45 4.49 -0.92
CA LEU A 320 -7.91 4.78 0.45
C LEU A 320 -6.95 5.71 1.20
N LEU A 321 -5.63 5.52 1.09
CA LEU A 321 -4.64 6.40 1.72
C LEU A 321 -4.69 7.83 1.17
N TRP A 322 -4.98 7.98 -0.12
CA TRP A 322 -5.12 9.30 -0.73
C TRP A 322 -6.41 10.00 -0.29
N GLN A 323 -7.54 9.28 -0.32
CA GLN A 323 -8.88 9.85 -0.10
C GLN A 323 -9.26 9.99 1.38
N ALA A 324 -8.79 9.09 2.23
CA ALA A 324 -9.10 9.06 3.66
C ALA A 324 -7.92 9.50 4.55
N GLY A 325 -6.70 9.63 3.99
CA GLY A 325 -5.51 9.96 4.78
C GLY A 325 -5.39 11.44 5.14
N THR A 326 -5.03 11.74 6.38
CA THR A 326 -4.65 13.09 6.82
C THR A 326 -3.19 13.40 6.49
N ARG A 327 -2.87 14.68 6.25
CA ARG A 327 -1.49 15.15 6.04
C ARG A 327 -0.78 15.59 7.31
N GLY A 328 -1.55 15.72 8.39
CA GLY A 328 -1.05 16.09 9.71
C GLY A 328 -0.53 14.90 10.51
N ASP A 329 -0.43 13.72 9.89
CA ASP A 329 0.12 12.52 10.53
C ASP A 329 0.82 11.60 9.52
N ASP A 330 1.59 10.66 10.05
CA ASP A 330 2.03 9.47 9.32
C ASP A 330 0.78 8.67 8.91
N ALA A 331 0.82 8.05 7.74
CA ALA A 331 -0.33 7.30 7.22
C ALA A 331 0.13 5.97 6.62
N GLY A 332 -0.43 4.88 7.12
CA GLY A 332 -0.10 3.54 6.66
C GLY A 332 -1.34 2.66 6.54
N ILE A 333 -1.34 1.82 5.51
CA ILE A 333 -2.44 0.92 5.19
C ILE A 333 -1.91 -0.37 4.58
N VAL A 334 -2.54 -1.49 4.91
CA VAL A 334 -2.32 -2.79 4.28
C VAL A 334 -3.66 -3.47 4.01
N VAL A 335 -3.76 -4.09 2.85
CA VAL A 335 -4.96 -4.75 2.32
C VAL A 335 -4.62 -6.20 2.03
N VAL A 336 -5.41 -7.14 2.54
CA VAL A 336 -5.35 -8.57 2.25
C VAL A 336 -6.66 -9.00 1.59
N LYS A 337 -6.62 -9.38 0.32
CA LYS A 337 -7.78 -9.88 -0.42
C LYS A 337 -8.03 -11.35 -0.11
N ALA A 338 -9.30 -11.69 0.03
CA ALA A 338 -9.73 -13.09 0.00
C ALA A 338 -9.48 -13.65 -1.40
N ASP A 339 -9.10 -14.92 -1.47
CA ASP A 339 -9.14 -15.66 -2.73
C ASP A 339 -10.57 -15.68 -3.28
N ARG A 340 -10.69 -15.64 -4.60
CA ARG A 340 -11.99 -15.65 -5.30
C ARG A 340 -12.58 -17.05 -5.41
#